data_AF-A0A357L003-F1
#
_entry.id   AF-A0A357L003-F1
#
_cell.length_a   1.000
_cell.length_b   1.000
_cell.length_c   1.000
_cell.angle_alpha   90.00
_cell.angle_beta   90.00
_cell.angle_gamma   90.00
#
_symmetry.space_group_name_H-M   'P 1'
#
loop_
_entity.id
_entity.type
_entity.pdbx_description
1 polymer ?
#
loop_
_entity_poly.entity_id
_entity_poly.type
_entity_poly.pdbx_seq_one_letter_code
_entity_poly.pdbx_strand_id
1 'polypeptide(L)'
;MSRAAEPPEKPLAPGLYVAATPIGNLKDITYRVVEALCGADKILCEDTRHTAKLLAAYGVRTPMSPYHDHNAERVRPGVIAALKDGARFVLVSDAGTPLISDPGAKLVRDARAAGVAVHPLPGPSAFVAALSA
;
A
#
# COMPACT_ATOMS: atom_id res chain seq x y z
N MET A 1 18.69 2.55 -35.12
CA MET A 1 18.94 2.36 -33.68
C MET A 1 17.72 2.87 -32.92
N SER A 2 16.81 1.97 -32.56
CA SER A 2 15.59 2.33 -31.83
C SER A 2 15.96 2.60 -30.39
N ARG A 3 15.81 3.86 -29.95
CA ARG A 3 15.97 4.25 -28.56
C ARG A 3 14.86 3.55 -27.80
N ALA A 4 15.20 2.54 -26.98
CA ALA A 4 14.24 1.95 -26.05
C ALA A 4 13.60 3.09 -25.25
N ALA A 5 12.27 3.17 -25.28
CA ALA A 5 11.54 4.19 -24.54
C ALA A 5 11.98 4.13 -23.08
N GLU A 6 12.47 5.25 -22.56
CA GLU A 6 12.72 5.39 -21.12
C GLU A 6 11.41 5.04 -20.39
N PRO A 7 11.46 4.27 -19.29
CA PRO A 7 10.26 3.98 -18.52
C PRO A 7 9.64 5.33 -18.10
N PRO A 8 8.31 5.49 -18.21
CA PRO A 8 7.66 6.75 -17.87
C PRO A 8 8.04 7.17 -16.45
N GLU A 9 8.21 8.47 -16.24
CA GLU A 9 8.25 9.12 -14.93
C GLU A 9 7.21 8.46 -14.00
N LYS A 10 7.61 8.12 -12.76
CA LYS A 10 6.86 7.26 -11.81
C LYS A 10 5.34 7.36 -11.99
N PRO A 11 4.63 6.27 -12.38
CA PRO A 11 3.25 6.33 -12.88
C PRO A 11 2.18 6.64 -11.81
N LEU A 12 2.56 6.81 -10.55
CA LEU A 12 1.62 7.08 -9.47
C LEU A 12 1.49 8.58 -9.22
N ALA A 13 0.24 9.06 -9.21
CA ALA A 13 -0.07 10.37 -8.65
C ALA A 13 0.30 10.41 -7.14
N PRO A 14 0.73 11.56 -6.61
CA PRO A 14 0.95 11.74 -5.17
C PRO A 14 -0.28 11.36 -4.34
N GLY A 15 -0.07 10.74 -3.19
CA GLY A 15 -1.15 10.33 -2.31
C GLY A 15 -0.92 9.02 -1.59
N LEU A 16 -1.94 8.62 -0.83
CA LEU A 16 -1.97 7.38 -0.06
C LEU A 16 -2.77 6.32 -0.82
N TYR A 17 -2.09 5.26 -1.25
CA TYR A 17 -2.71 4.09 -1.86
C TYR A 17 -3.02 3.06 -0.78
N VAL A 18 -4.25 2.53 -0.76
CA VAL A 18 -4.66 1.47 0.17
C VAL A 18 -4.79 0.19 -0.62
N ALA A 19 -3.86 -0.74 -0.42
CA ALA A 19 -3.69 -1.91 -1.27
C ALA A 19 -3.95 -3.21 -0.52
N ALA A 20 -4.87 -4.01 -1.06
CA ALA A 20 -5.13 -5.34 -0.55
C ALA A 20 -4.00 -6.33 -0.91
N THR A 21 -3.65 -7.20 0.04
CA THR A 21 -2.68 -8.28 -0.14
C THR A 21 -3.39 -9.63 -0.24
N PRO A 22 -2.74 -10.66 -0.83
CA PRO A 22 -3.29 -12.01 -0.87
C PRO A 22 -3.71 -12.57 0.48
N ILE A 23 -4.79 -13.37 0.51
CA ILE A 23 -5.31 -14.05 1.72
C ILE A 23 -4.95 -15.55 1.78
N GLY A 24 -3.90 -15.96 1.08
CA GLY A 24 -3.42 -17.35 1.08
C GLY A 24 -2.88 -17.86 -0.26
N ASN A 25 -3.23 -17.22 -1.37
CA ASN A 25 -2.71 -17.54 -2.70
C ASN A 25 -2.13 -16.30 -3.37
N LEU A 26 -0.82 -16.31 -3.62
CA LEU A 26 -0.11 -15.15 -4.19
C LEU A 26 -0.79 -14.61 -5.46
N LYS A 27 -1.32 -15.49 -6.31
CA LYS A 27 -1.96 -15.13 -7.60
C LYS A 27 -3.20 -14.25 -7.47
N ASP A 28 -3.75 -14.09 -6.28
CA ASP A 28 -4.94 -13.25 -6.04
C ASP A 28 -4.59 -11.75 -5.92
N ILE A 29 -3.30 -11.39 -5.94
CA ILE A 29 -2.91 -9.99 -6.04
C ILE A 29 -3.33 -9.43 -7.41
N THR A 30 -3.69 -8.15 -7.47
CA THR A 30 -4.00 -7.50 -8.73
C THR A 30 -2.74 -6.89 -9.36
N TYR A 31 -2.68 -6.82 -10.69
CA TYR A 31 -1.59 -6.12 -11.39
C TYR A 31 -1.44 -4.67 -10.92
N ARG A 32 -2.57 -3.99 -10.65
CA ARG A 32 -2.61 -2.60 -10.20
C ARG A 32 -1.98 -2.42 -8.81
N VAL A 33 -2.09 -3.42 -7.93
CA VAL A 33 -1.40 -3.41 -6.64
C VAL A 33 0.11 -3.58 -6.84
N VAL A 34 0.55 -4.50 -7.71
CA VAL A 34 1.98 -4.69 -8.00
C VAL A 34 2.60 -3.42 -8.59
N GLU A 35 1.92 -2.77 -9.54
CA GLU A 35 2.34 -1.48 -10.11
C GLU A 35 2.47 -0.39 -9.03
N ALA A 36 1.50 -0.30 -8.12
CA ALA A 36 1.53 0.66 -7.03
C ALA A 36 2.69 0.39 -6.05
N LEU A 37 2.92 -0.88 -5.70
CA LEU A 37 4.04 -1.28 -4.84
C LEU A 37 5.39 -0.91 -5.47
N CYS A 38 5.57 -1.11 -6.79
CA CYS A 38 6.77 -0.72 -7.53
C CYS A 38 6.96 0.80 -7.66
N GLY A 39 5.88 1.55 -7.84
CA GLY A 39 5.93 2.99 -8.10
C GLY A 39 5.99 3.88 -6.84
N ALA A 40 5.75 3.31 -5.67
CA ALA A 40 5.69 4.04 -4.41
C ALA A 40 7.08 4.49 -3.92
N ASP A 41 7.09 5.59 -3.16
CA ASP A 41 8.28 6.07 -2.45
C ASP A 41 8.54 5.26 -1.17
N LYS A 42 7.46 4.71 -0.58
CA LYS A 42 7.52 3.89 0.64
C LYS A 42 6.27 3.01 0.77
N ILE A 43 6.45 1.82 1.32
CA ILE A 43 5.37 0.91 1.71
C ILE A 43 5.21 0.95 3.22
N LEU A 44 4.01 1.24 3.70
CA LEU A 44 3.61 1.20 5.10
C LEU A 44 2.97 -0.18 5.35
N CYS A 45 3.53 -0.96 6.27
CA CYS A 45 3.06 -2.32 6.54
C CYS A 45 3.07 -2.67 8.03
N GLU A 46 2.22 -3.60 8.43
CA GLU A 46 2.11 -4.05 9.81
C GLU A 46 3.30 -4.95 10.20
N ASP A 47 3.49 -6.11 9.54
CA ASP A 47 4.68 -6.95 9.68
C ASP A 47 5.60 -6.82 8.45
N THR A 48 6.79 -6.25 8.67
CA THR A 48 7.81 -6.07 7.63
C THR A 48 8.38 -7.38 7.11
N ARG A 49 8.42 -8.44 7.93
CA ARG A 49 8.92 -9.77 7.53
C ARG A 49 7.92 -10.49 6.66
N HIS A 50 6.63 -10.37 6.97
CA HIS A 50 5.56 -10.90 6.12
C HIS A 50 5.55 -10.17 4.78
N THR A 51 5.50 -8.84 4.84
CA THR A 51 5.48 -8.00 3.63
C THR A 51 6.74 -8.21 2.79
N ALA A 52 7.93 -8.40 3.39
CA ALA A 52 9.16 -8.70 2.64
C ALA A 52 9.03 -9.93 1.73
N LYS A 53 8.36 -11.00 2.19
CA LYS A 53 8.16 -12.22 1.39
C LYS A 53 7.26 -11.94 0.18
N LEU A 54 6.20 -11.16 0.39
CA LEU A 54 5.31 -10.71 -0.68
C LEU A 54 6.09 -9.90 -1.72
N LEU A 55 6.83 -8.88 -1.28
CA LEU A 55 7.61 -8.02 -2.17
C LEU A 55 8.68 -8.81 -2.94
N ALA A 56 9.35 -9.76 -2.28
CA ALA A 56 10.32 -10.65 -2.92
C ALA A 56 9.69 -11.51 -4.03
N ALA A 57 8.49 -12.07 -3.79
CA ALA A 57 7.76 -12.86 -4.79
C ALA A 57 7.40 -12.06 -6.05
N TYR A 58 7.25 -10.74 -5.92
CA TYR A 58 6.91 -9.83 -7.02
C TYR A 58 8.10 -8.99 -7.53
N GLY A 59 9.31 -9.21 -7.02
CA GLY A 59 10.50 -8.44 -7.41
C GLY A 59 10.46 -6.96 -7.02
N VAL A 60 9.62 -6.57 -6.05
CA VAL A 60 9.46 -5.19 -5.58
C VAL A 60 10.61 -4.82 -4.65
N ARG A 61 11.23 -3.65 -4.87
CA ARG A 61 12.38 -3.14 -4.08
C ARG A 61 12.08 -1.89 -3.26
N THR A 62 10.83 -1.44 -3.27
CA THR A 62 10.39 -0.25 -2.57
C THR A 62 10.64 -0.37 -1.06
N PRO A 63 11.21 0.65 -0.40
CA PRO A 63 11.53 0.57 1.01
C PRO A 63 10.25 0.48 1.85
N MET A 64 10.31 -0.34 2.90
CA MET A 64 9.21 -0.51 3.84
C MET A 64 9.42 0.34 5.10
N SER A 65 8.32 0.70 5.75
CA SER A 65 8.29 1.28 7.09
C SER A 65 7.17 0.64 7.89
N PRO A 66 7.46 0.19 9.13
CA PRO A 66 6.43 -0.41 9.98
C PRO A 66 5.37 0.63 10.34
N TYR A 67 4.10 0.27 10.20
CA TYR A 67 2.94 1.03 10.61
C TYR A 67 1.93 0.09 11.27
N HIS A 68 1.88 0.12 12.60
CA HIS A 68 1.02 -0.75 13.42
C HIS A 68 0.54 0.03 14.65
N ASP A 69 -0.49 -0.44 15.35
CA ASP A 69 -1.17 0.34 16.39
C ASP A 69 -0.24 0.92 17.46
N HIS A 70 0.78 0.16 17.90
CA HIS A 70 1.76 0.63 18.89
C HIS A 70 2.61 1.83 18.44
N ASN A 71 2.86 2.00 17.14
CA ASN A 71 3.69 3.10 16.64
C ASN A 71 2.89 4.17 15.88
N ALA A 72 1.64 3.85 15.51
CA ALA A 72 0.81 4.61 14.59
C ALA A 72 0.55 6.04 15.05
N GLU A 73 0.47 6.30 16.35
CA GLU A 73 0.27 7.67 16.87
C GLU A 73 1.52 8.54 16.71
N ARG A 74 2.70 7.95 16.92
CA ARG A 74 3.98 8.65 16.84
C ARG A 74 4.40 8.92 15.39
N VAL A 75 4.19 7.96 14.48
CA VAL A 75 4.73 8.05 13.11
C VAL A 75 3.79 8.78 12.14
N ARG A 76 2.49 8.77 12.41
CA ARG A 76 1.47 9.29 11.48
C ARG A 76 1.61 10.78 11.15
N PRO A 77 1.94 11.70 12.08
CA PRO A 77 2.15 13.10 11.71
C PRO A 77 3.22 13.27 10.61
N GLY A 78 4.33 12.52 10.71
CA GLY A 78 5.38 12.53 9.69
C GLY A 78 4.95 11.90 8.37
N VAL A 79 4.15 10.83 8.42
CA VAL A 79 3.55 10.22 7.22
C VAL A 79 2.63 11.21 6.50
N ILE A 80 1.75 11.90 7.24
CA ILE A 80 0.83 12.90 6.69
C ILE A 80 1.61 14.08 6.09
N ALA A 81 2.64 14.58 6.77
CA ALA A 81 3.47 15.65 6.25
C ALA A 81 4.12 15.27 4.90
N ALA A 82 4.77 14.10 4.82
CA ALA A 82 5.36 13.63 3.57
C ALA A 82 4.35 13.46 2.44
N LEU A 83 3.14 12.97 2.75
CA LEU A 83 2.06 12.85 1.78
C LEU A 83 1.59 14.21 1.25
N LYS A 84 1.52 15.23 2.12
CA LYS A 84 1.21 16.62 1.70
C LYS A 84 2.31 17.22 0.82
N ASP A 85 3.55 16.82 1.05
CA ASP A 85 4.72 17.24 0.24
C ASP A 85 4.85 16.47 -1.08
N GLY A 86 3.84 15.67 -1.44
CA GLY A 86 3.76 14.99 -2.73
C GLY A 86 4.31 13.57 -2.76
N ALA A 87 4.55 12.94 -1.59
CA ALA A 87 4.98 11.55 -1.54
C ALA A 87 3.88 10.58 -2.01
N ARG A 88 4.31 9.42 -2.50
CA ARG A 88 3.47 8.30 -2.94
C ARG A 88 3.67 7.13 -1.99
N PHE A 89 2.76 6.94 -1.04
CA PHE A 89 2.87 5.82 -0.10
C PHE A 89 1.80 4.78 -0.37
N VAL A 90 2.15 3.51 -0.20
CA VAL A 90 1.21 2.39 -0.25
C VAL A 90 1.08 1.82 1.15
N LEU A 91 -0.13 1.81 1.69
CA LEU A 91 -0.50 1.08 2.89
C LEU A 91 -0.96 -0.33 2.50
N VAL A 92 -0.34 -1.34 3.08
CA VAL A 92 -0.74 -2.75 2.97
C VAL A 92 -1.06 -3.31 4.35
N SER A 93 -1.90 -4.35 4.37
CA SER A 93 -2.07 -5.24 5.53
C SER A 93 -1.34 -6.55 5.30
N ASP A 94 -1.22 -7.34 6.37
CA ASP A 94 -0.63 -8.67 6.31
C ASP A 94 -1.40 -9.61 5.38
N ALA A 95 -2.74 -9.53 5.37
CA ALA A 95 -3.59 -10.28 4.45
C ALA A 95 -4.91 -9.57 4.19
N GLY A 96 -5.34 -9.54 2.93
CA GLY A 96 -6.64 -9.02 2.53
C GLY A 96 -6.68 -7.50 2.40
N THR A 97 -7.88 -6.93 2.52
CA THR A 97 -8.10 -5.49 2.36
C THR A 97 -7.82 -4.76 3.67
N PRO A 98 -6.90 -3.76 3.69
CA PRO A 98 -6.63 -2.98 4.89
C PRO A 98 -7.90 -2.32 5.46
N LEU A 99 -7.83 -1.90 6.72
CA LEU A 99 -8.88 -1.16 7.45
C LEU A 99 -10.09 -1.98 7.91
N ILE A 100 -10.22 -3.26 7.55
CA ILE A 100 -11.30 -4.14 8.04
C ILE A 100 -10.97 -4.68 9.42
N SER A 101 -9.77 -5.24 9.58
CA SER A 101 -9.26 -5.76 10.87
C SER A 101 -7.84 -5.29 11.18
N ASP A 102 -7.20 -4.61 10.22
CA ASP A 102 -5.80 -4.19 10.28
C ASP A 102 -5.67 -2.70 10.62
N PRO A 103 -4.54 -2.28 11.21
CA PRO A 103 -4.24 -0.87 11.45
C PRO A 103 -4.27 -0.06 10.15
N GLY A 104 -4.66 1.21 10.25
CA GLY A 104 -4.63 2.15 9.11
C GLY A 104 -5.88 3.00 8.94
N ALA A 105 -7.01 2.62 9.54
CA ALA A 105 -8.25 3.42 9.44
C ALA A 105 -8.05 4.85 9.95
N LYS A 106 -7.24 5.00 10.99
CA LYS A 106 -6.82 6.30 11.53
C LYS A 106 -5.93 7.08 10.53
N LEU A 107 -4.96 6.43 9.87
CA LEU A 107 -4.13 7.07 8.84
C LEU A 107 -4.98 7.60 7.67
N VAL A 108 -5.90 6.79 7.17
CA VAL A 108 -6.77 7.15 6.05
C VAL A 108 -7.66 8.33 6.41
N ARG A 109 -8.24 8.32 7.61
CA ARG A 109 -9.04 9.44 8.13
C ARG A 109 -8.24 10.73 8.18
N ASP A 110 -7.04 10.68 8.76
CA ASP A 110 -6.20 11.86 8.96
C ASP A 110 -5.64 12.38 7.62
N ALA A 111 -5.32 11.48 6.68
CA ALA A 111 -4.94 11.83 5.31
C ALA A 111 -6.07 12.59 4.59
N ARG A 112 -7.30 12.06 4.64
CA ARG A 112 -8.46 12.75 4.05
C ARG A 112 -8.71 14.09 4.71
N ALA A 113 -8.63 14.18 6.04
CA ALA A 113 -8.80 15.43 6.78
C ALA A 113 -7.73 16.47 6.41
N ALA A 114 -6.53 16.02 6.05
CA ALA A 114 -5.42 16.87 5.62
C ALA A 114 -5.45 17.23 4.12
N GLY A 115 -6.48 16.81 3.36
CA GLY A 115 -6.60 17.06 1.93
C GLY A 115 -5.72 16.17 1.05
N VAL A 116 -5.14 15.10 1.60
CA VAL A 116 -4.34 14.14 0.83
C VAL A 116 -5.28 13.23 0.01
N ALA A 117 -4.91 12.98 -1.25
CA ALA A 117 -5.61 12.03 -2.10
C ALA A 117 -5.45 10.60 -1.55
N VAL A 118 -6.57 9.88 -1.41
CA VAL A 118 -6.58 8.48 -0.99
C VAL A 118 -7.11 7.62 -2.14
N HIS A 119 -6.31 6.65 -2.56
CA HIS A 119 -6.56 5.79 -3.71
C HIS A 119 -6.79 4.34 -3.24
N PRO A 120 -8.04 3.89 -3.07
CA PRO A 120 -8.32 2.49 -2.77
C PRO A 120 -8.02 1.60 -3.98
N LEU A 121 -7.23 0.55 -3.78
CA LEU A 121 -6.96 -0.48 -4.78
C LEU A 121 -7.78 -1.73 -4.42
N PRO A 122 -8.78 -2.11 -5.24
CA PRO A 122 -9.55 -3.33 -5.05
C PRO A 122 -8.65 -4.56 -5.03
N GLY A 123 -9.04 -5.56 -4.26
CA GLY A 123 -8.36 -6.83 -4.18
C GLY A 123 -9.01 -7.77 -3.17
N PRO A 124 -8.28 -8.81 -2.71
CA PRO A 124 -8.84 -9.88 -1.91
C PRO A 124 -9.47 -9.40 -0.59
N SER A 125 -10.61 -9.98 -0.25
CA SER A 125 -11.27 -9.85 1.06
C SER A 125 -11.83 -11.21 1.46
N ALA A 126 -11.35 -11.74 2.59
CA ALA A 126 -11.79 -13.05 3.08
C ALA A 126 -13.31 -13.07 3.35
N PHE A 127 -13.84 -11.96 3.88
CA PHE A 127 -15.28 -11.81 4.13
C PHE A 127 -16.10 -11.89 2.83
N VAL A 128 -15.70 -11.14 1.79
CA VAL A 128 -16.43 -11.13 0.51
C VAL A 128 -16.30 -12.47 -0.21
N ALA A 129 -15.13 -13.11 -0.17
CA ALA A 129 -14.91 -14.42 -0.76
C ALA A 129 -15.77 -15.51 -0.07
N ALA A 130 -15.86 -15.48 1.27
CA ALA A 130 -16.71 -16.41 2.01
C ALA A 130 -18.20 -16.17 1.75
N LEU A 131 -18.63 -14.93 1.56
CA LEU A 131 -20.03 -14.58 1.31
C LEU A 131 -20.54 -15.02 -0.07
N SER A 132 -19.65 -15.14 -1.06
CA SER A 132 -20.03 -15.40 -2.46
C SER A 132 -20.24 -16.87 -2.82
N ALA A 133 -20.07 -17.80 -1.87
CA ALA A 133 -20.19 -19.24 -2.04
C ALA A 133 -21.16 -19.84 -1.02
#